data_AF-A0A061J8T0-F1
#
_entry.id   AF-A0A061J8T0-F1
#
_cell.length_a   1.000
_cell.length_b   1.000
_cell.length_c   1.000
_cell.angle_alpha   90.00
_cell.angle_beta   90.00
_cell.angle_gamma   90.00
#
_symmetry.space_group_name_H-M   'P 1'
#
loop_
_entity.id
_entity.type
_entity.pdbx_description
1 polymer ?
#
loop_
_entity_poly.entity_id
_entity_poly.type
_entity_poly.pdbx_seq_one_letter_code
_entity_poly.pdbx_strand_id
1 'polypeptide(L)'
;MKRIVAPRRWSYVNRVEHPPLMMKQLFQGVCGGLRWLEAKELAEHLATRAIEDGYPSTSRMRQALQAKRAPRSRRRQVREEMGSEAAAALPLTSSHNTLTVTGGLSLRVTKPKRAVLYDVLDCTLGGGFHAGAVLENGAPYTRVVAMDCDHDAMQTAAELADQFGADRFKFFCCKMSEARSFFGERSFDAVMIDGGPSETQLEDPERGFLLDDESAHHLDMRYGPQVGLGALAYLNTVPQHVLSGALRAYGLLTPEQSMKMAREVRRRRPFASSQEVLGCAELAGDVLPEEGWRTQSSRRKTPMSLKFLTSLRCIVNNEMYELREAVENALLLLRDDGRLVVFSRLGWEEQLIRNTVEGHPYALLSYTEDVPAEEVGDYGFTRHTKMWVVVRTAKSSCALKNAASLTEERVRESSLRWLSGMYAGQTYGFPANNFTFQNEEPRERRTRERNGKPPPPDYGLTDK
;
A
#
# COMPACT_ATOMS: atom_id res chain seq x y z
N MET A 1 -12.91 -38.27 -23.55
CA MET A 1 -12.85 -37.05 -22.71
C MET A 1 -11.74 -36.16 -23.23
N LYS A 2 -12.02 -34.90 -23.57
CA LYS A 2 -11.00 -33.94 -24.02
C LYS A 2 -10.96 -32.75 -23.06
N ARG A 3 -9.81 -32.52 -22.42
CA ARG A 3 -9.60 -31.33 -21.57
C ARG A 3 -9.36 -30.14 -22.50
N ILE A 4 -10.18 -29.10 -22.37
CA ILE A 4 -9.98 -27.83 -23.09
C ILE A 4 -9.03 -26.97 -22.25
N VAL A 5 -7.98 -26.46 -22.88
CA VAL A 5 -6.97 -25.57 -22.28
C VAL A 5 -6.71 -24.43 -23.26
N ALA A 6 -6.63 -23.20 -22.76
CA ALA A 6 -6.28 -22.05 -23.60
C ALA A 6 -4.80 -22.13 -24.01
N PRO A 7 -4.45 -21.79 -25.27
CA PRO A 7 -3.06 -21.69 -25.67
C PRO A 7 -2.38 -20.56 -24.89
N ARG A 8 -1.17 -20.84 -24.37
CA ARG A 8 -0.38 -19.87 -23.61
C ARG A 8 0.42 -18.99 -24.58
N ARG A 9 0.42 -17.67 -24.36
CA ARG A 9 1.25 -16.72 -25.11
C ARG A 9 2.71 -16.81 -24.69
N TRP A 10 3.60 -16.25 -25.49
CA TRP A 10 5.04 -16.21 -25.17
C TRP A 10 5.33 -15.49 -23.86
N SER A 11 4.69 -14.34 -23.61
CA SER A 11 4.81 -13.55 -22.37
C SER A 11 4.39 -14.34 -21.13
N TYR A 12 3.37 -15.20 -21.27
CA TYR A 12 2.94 -16.07 -20.19
C TYR A 12 3.93 -17.22 -19.93
N VAL A 13 4.56 -17.76 -20.97
CA VAL A 13 5.51 -18.89 -20.84
C VAL A 13 6.87 -18.45 -20.31
N ASN A 14 7.34 -17.27 -20.72
CA ASN A 14 8.64 -16.70 -20.32
C ASN A 14 8.47 -15.58 -19.31
N ARG A 15 7.40 -15.63 -18.50
CA ARG A 15 7.12 -14.65 -17.47
C ARG A 15 8.27 -14.63 -16.46
N VAL A 16 8.90 -13.47 -16.28
CA VAL A 16 9.93 -13.25 -15.25
C VAL A 16 9.27 -12.68 -13.99
N GLU A 17 9.63 -13.22 -12.84
CA GLU A 17 9.15 -12.71 -11.54
C GLU A 17 10.06 -11.61 -11.01
N HIS A 18 9.47 -10.67 -10.26
CA HIS A 18 10.24 -9.60 -9.63
C HIS A 18 11.08 -10.16 -8.47
N PRO A 19 12.39 -9.91 -8.39
CA PRO A 19 13.23 -10.43 -7.32
C PRO A 19 12.83 -9.87 -5.93
N PRO A 20 13.17 -10.56 -4.83
CA PRO A 20 12.88 -10.10 -3.49
C PRO A 20 13.79 -8.92 -3.08
N LEU A 21 13.18 -7.79 -2.72
CA LEU A 21 13.89 -6.59 -2.22
C LEU A 21 13.82 -6.49 -0.68
N MET A 22 14.97 -6.55 -0.01
CA MET A 22 15.14 -6.22 1.42
C MET A 22 14.25 -7.02 2.40
N MET A 23 14.07 -8.33 2.20
CA MET A 23 13.07 -9.13 2.96
C MET A 23 13.18 -9.00 4.49
N LYS A 24 14.40 -9.05 5.04
CA LYS A 24 14.61 -9.01 6.50
C LYS A 24 14.30 -7.62 7.06
N GLN A 25 14.77 -6.59 6.36
CA GLN A 25 14.59 -5.19 6.70
C GLN A 25 13.10 -4.81 6.60
N LEU A 26 12.43 -5.26 5.53
CA LEU A 26 10.99 -5.10 5.33
C LEU A 26 10.21 -5.71 6.50
N PHE A 27 10.49 -6.97 6.86
CA PHE A 27 9.75 -7.61 7.94
C PHE A 27 9.91 -6.85 9.26
N GLN A 28 11.11 -6.34 9.55
CA GLN A 28 11.36 -5.48 10.71
C GLN A 28 10.65 -4.12 10.62
N GLY A 29 10.59 -3.50 9.44
CA GLY A 29 9.93 -2.21 9.23
C GLY A 29 8.41 -2.29 9.28
N VAL A 30 7.82 -3.29 8.63
CA VAL A 30 6.37 -3.50 8.52
C VAL A 30 5.82 -4.04 9.83
N CYS A 31 6.42 -5.09 10.39
CA CYS A 31 5.90 -5.71 11.61
C CYS A 31 6.52 -5.08 12.85
N GLY A 32 7.80 -4.69 12.87
CA GLY A 32 8.42 -4.18 14.11
C GLY A 32 7.85 -2.84 14.57
N GLY A 33 7.34 -2.77 15.79
CA GLY A 33 6.81 -1.53 16.37
C GLY A 33 6.00 -1.76 17.64
N LEU A 34 5.45 -0.69 18.22
CA LEU A 34 4.63 -0.76 19.43
C LEU A 34 3.42 -1.68 19.24
N ARG A 35 2.70 -1.53 18.13
CA ARG A 35 1.54 -2.40 17.81
C ARG A 35 1.86 -3.88 17.76
N TRP A 36 3.04 -4.25 17.30
CA TRP A 36 3.46 -5.64 17.22
C TRP A 36 3.89 -6.20 18.56
N LEU A 37 4.54 -5.37 19.39
CA LEU A 37 4.82 -5.74 20.78
C LEU A 37 3.51 -5.97 21.54
N GLU A 38 2.54 -5.07 21.43
CA GLU A 38 1.20 -5.24 22.02
C GLU A 38 0.51 -6.53 21.53
N ALA A 39 0.57 -6.81 20.24
CA ALA A 39 0.00 -8.04 19.68
C ALA A 39 0.68 -9.30 20.25
N LYS A 40 2.00 -9.29 20.41
CA LYS A 40 2.77 -10.39 21.01
C LYS A 40 2.46 -10.55 22.50
N GLU A 41 2.41 -9.45 23.25
CA GLU A 41 2.05 -9.45 24.67
C GLU A 41 0.62 -9.99 24.87
N LEU A 42 -0.32 -9.61 24.01
CA LEU A 42 -1.68 -10.16 24.03
C LEU A 42 -1.68 -11.67 23.75
N ALA A 43 -0.84 -12.15 22.83
CA ALA A 43 -0.70 -13.58 22.55
C ALA A 43 -0.14 -14.34 23.76
N GLU A 44 0.88 -13.81 24.43
CA GLU A 44 1.45 -14.37 25.66
C GLU A 44 0.42 -14.38 26.80
N HIS A 45 -0.35 -13.31 26.95
CA HIS A 45 -1.42 -13.21 27.94
C HIS A 45 -2.50 -14.28 27.70
N LEU A 46 -2.96 -14.45 26.46
CA LEU A 46 -3.96 -15.45 26.10
C LEU A 46 -3.43 -16.88 26.27
N ALA A 47 -2.16 -17.13 25.93
CA ALA A 47 -1.54 -18.42 26.15
C ALA A 47 -1.46 -18.77 27.64
N THR A 48 -1.11 -17.79 28.49
CA THR A 48 -1.09 -17.92 29.95
C THR A 48 -2.48 -18.24 30.49
N ARG A 49 -3.49 -17.48 30.06
CA ARG A 49 -4.88 -17.68 30.45
C ARG A 49 -5.41 -19.06 30.05
N ALA A 50 -5.07 -19.56 28.86
CA ALA A 50 -5.47 -20.90 28.42
C ALA A 50 -4.92 -22.00 29.37
N ILE A 51 -3.68 -21.86 29.86
CA ILE A 51 -3.09 -22.79 30.84
C ILE A 51 -3.81 -22.74 32.18
N GLU A 52 -4.16 -21.54 32.65
CA GLU A 52 -4.87 -21.30 33.91
C GLU A 52 -6.33 -21.77 33.86
N ASP A 53 -6.94 -21.72 32.67
CA ASP A 53 -8.28 -22.23 32.39
C ASP A 53 -8.31 -23.76 32.29
N GLY A 54 -7.16 -24.41 32.12
CA GLY A 54 -7.00 -25.86 32.20
C GLY A 54 -6.85 -26.57 30.87
N TYR A 55 -6.58 -25.83 29.78
CA TYR A 55 -6.23 -26.41 28.50
C TYR A 55 -4.92 -27.22 28.57
N PRO A 56 -4.72 -28.20 27.67
CA PRO A 56 -3.49 -29.00 27.65
C PRO A 56 -2.26 -28.12 27.43
N SER A 57 -1.21 -28.35 28.21
CA SER A 57 0.03 -27.57 28.18
C SER A 57 1.24 -28.46 28.49
N THR A 58 2.38 -28.21 27.84
CA THR A 58 3.66 -28.86 28.18
C THR A 58 4.31 -28.19 29.38
N SER A 59 5.24 -28.89 30.06
CA SER A 59 5.96 -28.30 31.20
C SER A 59 6.83 -27.11 30.79
N ARG A 60 7.44 -27.19 29.59
CA ARG A 60 8.27 -26.13 29.01
C ARG A 60 7.46 -24.85 28.77
N MET A 61 6.25 -24.95 28.22
CA MET A 61 5.36 -23.80 27.99
C MET A 61 4.98 -23.11 29.32
N ARG A 62 4.67 -23.89 30.36
CA ARG A 62 4.34 -23.35 31.68
C ARG A 62 5.51 -22.61 32.33
N GLN A 63 6.73 -23.16 32.20
CA GLN A 63 7.93 -22.50 32.72
C GLN A 63 8.24 -21.21 31.96
N ALA A 64 8.14 -21.23 30.63
CA ALA A 64 8.40 -20.06 29.79
C ALA A 64 7.42 -18.91 30.09
N LEU A 65 6.12 -19.21 30.24
CA LEU A 65 5.08 -18.21 30.52
C LEU A 65 4.88 -17.92 32.02
N GLN A 66 5.63 -18.59 32.90
CA GLN A 66 5.46 -18.54 34.36
C GLN A 66 4.01 -18.80 34.82
N ALA A 67 3.26 -19.59 34.04
CA ALA A 67 1.81 -19.79 34.20
C ALA A 67 1.50 -20.85 35.29
N LYS A 68 0.56 -20.54 36.18
CA LYS A 68 0.11 -21.49 37.21
C LYS A 68 -0.75 -22.58 36.59
N ARG A 69 -0.43 -23.84 36.91
CA ARG A 69 -1.20 -24.98 36.39
C ARG A 69 -2.57 -25.06 37.06
N ALA A 70 -3.62 -25.13 36.27
CA ALA A 70 -5.00 -25.26 36.77
C ALA A 70 -5.21 -26.51 37.66
N PRO A 71 -6.15 -26.45 38.63
CA PRO A 71 -6.56 -27.60 39.44
C PRO A 71 -6.98 -28.81 38.59
N ARG A 72 -6.89 -30.03 39.16
CA ARG A 72 -7.24 -31.27 38.43
C ARG A 72 -8.70 -31.30 37.98
N SER A 73 -9.63 -30.77 38.77
CA SER A 73 -11.06 -30.71 38.44
C SER A 73 -11.34 -29.90 37.18
N ARG A 74 -10.80 -28.68 37.10
CA ARG A 74 -10.96 -27.77 35.96
C ARG A 74 -10.40 -28.36 34.66
N ARG A 75 -9.23 -29.01 34.73
CA ARG A 75 -8.61 -29.69 33.59
C ARG A 75 -9.43 -30.89 33.09
N ARG A 76 -10.11 -31.59 33.99
CA ARG A 76 -10.98 -32.71 33.62
C ARG A 76 -12.21 -32.19 32.86
N GLN A 77 -12.84 -31.12 33.38
CA GLN A 77 -13.97 -30.47 32.73
C GLN A 77 -13.63 -29.99 31.31
N VAL A 78 -12.52 -29.24 31.14
CA VAL A 78 -12.10 -28.76 29.81
C VAL A 78 -11.77 -29.92 28.86
N ARG A 79 -11.24 -31.04 29.37
CA ARG A 79 -10.98 -32.23 28.54
C ARG A 79 -12.26 -32.94 28.11
N GLU A 80 -13.30 -32.95 28.95
CA GLU A 80 -14.63 -33.46 28.62
C GLU A 80 -15.32 -32.52 27.59
N GLU A 81 -15.22 -31.21 27.77
CA GLU A 81 -15.71 -30.19 26.83
C GLU A 81 -15.01 -30.29 25.47
N MET A 82 -13.67 -30.37 25.42
CA MET A 82 -12.94 -30.55 24.16
C MET A 82 -13.19 -31.92 23.51
N GLY A 83 -13.51 -32.97 24.27
CA GLY A 83 -13.89 -34.28 23.71
C GLY A 83 -15.26 -34.24 23.01
N SER A 84 -16.15 -33.36 23.49
CA SER A 84 -17.44 -33.04 22.88
C SER A 84 -17.30 -32.07 21.70
N GLU A 85 -16.42 -31.08 21.80
CA GLU A 85 -16.16 -30.06 20.78
C GLU A 85 -15.08 -30.42 19.76
N ALA A 86 -14.43 -31.58 19.83
CA ALA A 86 -13.43 -32.00 18.81
C ALA A 86 -14.01 -32.15 17.38
N ALA A 87 -15.33 -31.97 17.21
CA ALA A 87 -15.99 -31.80 15.91
C ALA A 87 -16.06 -30.34 15.40
N ALA A 88 -15.71 -29.33 16.21
CA ALA A 88 -15.77 -27.91 15.85
C ALA A 88 -14.55 -27.16 16.41
N ALA A 89 -13.70 -26.66 15.50
CA ALA A 89 -12.47 -25.93 15.82
C ALA A 89 -12.66 -24.85 16.92
N LEU A 90 -11.80 -24.90 17.95
CA LEU A 90 -11.79 -24.05 19.14
C LEU A 90 -11.96 -22.54 18.82
N PRO A 91 -13.09 -21.91 19.19
CA PRO A 91 -13.27 -20.47 19.08
C PRO A 91 -12.96 -19.82 20.44
N LEU A 92 -11.75 -19.29 20.62
CA LEU A 92 -11.40 -18.56 21.85
C LEU A 92 -12.07 -17.18 21.99
N THR A 93 -13.02 -16.82 21.12
CA THR A 93 -14.16 -15.93 21.40
C THR A 93 -15.09 -15.94 20.18
N SER A 94 -16.36 -16.26 20.37
CA SER A 94 -17.38 -16.00 19.35
C SER A 94 -18.07 -14.68 19.68
N SER A 95 -18.07 -13.73 18.75
CA SER A 95 -18.98 -12.59 18.83
C SER A 95 -20.14 -12.87 17.89
N HIS A 96 -21.35 -12.94 18.43
CA HIS A 96 -22.56 -13.10 17.63
C HIS A 96 -22.92 -11.77 16.97
N ASN A 97 -22.65 -11.64 15.67
CA ASN A 97 -23.30 -10.59 14.86
C ASN A 97 -24.52 -11.23 14.20
N THR A 98 -25.70 -10.76 14.57
CA THR A 98 -26.96 -11.14 13.93
C THR A 98 -27.16 -10.21 12.74
N LEU A 99 -27.06 -10.74 11.52
CA LEU A 99 -27.50 -10.01 10.33
C LEU A 99 -28.93 -10.47 10.02
N THR A 100 -29.88 -9.55 10.15
CA THR A 100 -31.26 -9.77 9.71
C THR A 100 -31.31 -9.43 8.23
N VAL A 101 -31.41 -10.45 7.38
CA VAL A 101 -31.68 -10.25 5.95
C VAL A 101 -33.20 -10.10 5.80
N THR A 102 -33.63 -9.18 4.94
CA THR A 102 -35.04 -8.97 4.56
C THR A 102 -35.69 -10.31 4.21
N GLY A 103 -36.71 -10.70 4.99
CA GLY A 103 -37.39 -12.01 4.88
C GLY A 103 -37.43 -12.85 6.16
N GLY A 104 -36.97 -12.34 7.31
CA GLY A 104 -37.11 -13.03 8.60
C GLY A 104 -36.08 -14.13 8.86
N LEU A 105 -35.12 -14.35 7.95
CA LEU A 105 -33.97 -15.22 8.17
C LEU A 105 -32.86 -14.46 8.91
N SER A 106 -32.70 -14.76 10.20
CA SER A 106 -31.54 -14.35 11.01
C SER A 106 -30.38 -15.31 10.74
N LEU A 107 -29.43 -14.92 9.88
CA LEU A 107 -28.17 -15.64 9.73
C LEU A 107 -27.26 -15.31 10.92
N ARG A 108 -27.08 -16.29 11.82
CA ARG A 108 -26.04 -16.23 12.86
C ARG A 108 -24.71 -16.59 12.21
N VAL A 109 -23.94 -15.58 11.81
CA VAL A 109 -22.58 -15.80 11.34
C VAL A 109 -21.65 -15.84 12.56
N THR A 110 -21.32 -17.04 13.04
CA THR A 110 -20.22 -17.22 13.99
C THR A 110 -18.91 -17.10 13.22
N LYS A 111 -18.37 -15.89 13.10
CA LYS A 111 -17.00 -15.73 12.60
C LYS A 111 -16.05 -16.13 13.75
N PRO A 112 -15.16 -17.12 13.58
CA PRO A 112 -14.09 -17.33 14.54
C PRO A 112 -13.24 -16.06 14.57
N LYS A 113 -13.36 -15.26 15.61
CA LYS A 113 -12.46 -14.12 15.82
C LYS A 113 -11.15 -14.71 16.34
N ARG A 114 -10.10 -14.60 15.52
CA ARG A 114 -8.74 -14.79 16.02
C ARG A 114 -8.52 -13.71 17.09
N ALA A 115 -8.13 -14.14 18.28
CA ALA A 115 -8.00 -13.25 19.42
C ALA A 115 -6.81 -12.30 19.29
N VAL A 116 -5.79 -12.69 18.53
CA VAL A 116 -4.65 -11.85 18.15
C VAL A 116 -4.60 -11.78 16.63
N LEU A 117 -4.56 -10.55 16.12
CA LEU A 117 -4.47 -10.25 14.69
C LEU A 117 -3.52 -9.08 14.49
N TYR A 118 -2.75 -9.16 13.42
CA TYR A 118 -1.96 -8.06 12.91
C TYR A 118 -2.27 -7.92 11.42
N ASP A 119 -3.08 -6.91 11.09
CA ASP A 119 -3.62 -6.71 9.74
C ASP A 119 -2.70 -5.76 8.96
N VAL A 120 -2.12 -6.27 7.86
CA VAL A 120 -1.21 -5.53 6.98
C VAL A 120 -1.88 -5.27 5.64
N LEU A 121 -1.75 -4.06 5.11
CA LEU A 121 -2.12 -3.70 3.75
C LEU A 121 -0.89 -3.64 2.85
N ASP A 122 -0.88 -4.43 1.77
CA ASP A 122 0.04 -4.26 0.64
C ASP A 122 -0.65 -3.44 -0.44
N CYS A 123 -0.15 -2.23 -0.73
CA CYS A 123 -0.74 -1.36 -1.74
C CYS A 123 -0.33 -1.73 -3.17
N THR A 124 0.72 -2.55 -3.33
CA THR A 124 1.28 -2.92 -4.64
C THR A 124 1.86 -4.34 -4.59
N LEU A 125 0.97 -5.35 -4.67
CA LEU A 125 1.35 -6.76 -4.53
C LEU A 125 2.52 -7.17 -5.44
N GLY A 126 2.48 -6.75 -6.72
CA GLY A 126 3.48 -7.11 -7.72
C GLY A 126 3.74 -8.62 -7.77
N GLY A 127 5.00 -9.01 -7.54
CA GLY A 127 5.44 -10.40 -7.48
C GLY A 127 5.14 -11.13 -6.17
N GLY A 128 4.53 -10.48 -5.18
CA GLY A 128 4.03 -11.12 -3.96
C GLY A 128 5.07 -11.50 -2.90
N PHE A 129 6.37 -11.26 -3.15
CA PHE A 129 7.44 -11.57 -2.20
C PHE A 129 7.30 -10.83 -0.87
N HIS A 130 6.93 -9.54 -0.89
CA HIS A 130 6.71 -8.75 0.33
C HIS A 130 5.53 -9.27 1.15
N ALA A 131 4.37 -9.47 0.51
CA ALA A 131 3.21 -10.09 1.14
C ALA A 131 3.51 -11.49 1.69
N GLY A 132 4.18 -12.32 0.92
CA GLY A 132 4.62 -13.67 1.32
C GLY A 132 5.53 -13.64 2.54
N ALA A 133 6.54 -12.76 2.55
CA ALA A 133 7.46 -12.63 3.68
C ALA A 133 6.75 -12.23 4.98
N VAL A 134 5.73 -11.37 4.93
CA VAL A 134 4.91 -11.00 6.10
C VAL A 134 4.05 -12.16 6.58
N LEU A 135 3.47 -12.94 5.66
CA LEU A 135 2.63 -14.09 5.99
C LEU A 135 3.45 -15.27 6.54
N GLU A 136 4.63 -15.51 6.00
CA GLU A 136 5.53 -16.57 6.44
C GLU A 136 6.16 -16.25 7.80
N ASN A 137 6.84 -15.11 7.91
CA ASN A 137 7.61 -14.75 9.10
C ASN A 137 6.72 -14.23 10.25
N GLY A 138 5.53 -13.71 9.94
CA GLY A 138 4.58 -13.17 10.91
C GLY A 138 3.53 -14.18 11.40
N ALA A 139 3.64 -15.44 11.01
CA ALA A 139 2.72 -16.48 11.44
C ALA A 139 2.70 -16.63 12.99
N PRO A 140 1.56 -17.03 13.59
CA PRO A 140 0.28 -17.35 12.95
C PRO A 140 -0.73 -16.18 12.88
N TYR A 141 -0.42 -15.01 13.45
CA TYR A 141 -1.39 -13.94 13.70
C TYR A 141 -1.41 -12.83 12.63
N THR A 142 -0.49 -12.82 11.67
CA THR A 142 -0.54 -11.85 10.56
C THR A 142 -1.58 -12.20 9.50
N ARG A 143 -2.19 -11.15 8.96
CA ARG A 143 -3.00 -11.17 7.73
C ARG A 143 -2.48 -10.12 6.77
N VAL A 144 -2.57 -10.41 5.48
CA VAL A 144 -2.26 -9.46 4.42
C VAL A 144 -3.49 -9.27 3.56
N VAL A 145 -3.91 -8.02 3.42
CA VAL A 145 -4.80 -7.58 2.36
C VAL A 145 -3.91 -6.92 1.31
N ALA A 146 -3.97 -7.36 0.07
CA ALA A 146 -3.15 -6.86 -1.01
C ALA A 146 -3.98 -6.18 -2.08
N MET A 147 -3.39 -5.19 -2.74
CA MET A 147 -3.96 -4.44 -3.84
C MET A 147 -2.95 -4.38 -4.99
N ASP A 148 -3.44 -4.35 -6.22
CA ASP A 148 -2.63 -4.00 -7.39
C ASP A 148 -3.52 -3.41 -8.49
N CYS A 149 -2.96 -2.51 -9.28
CA CYS A 149 -3.66 -1.96 -10.46
C CYS A 149 -3.60 -2.91 -11.66
N ASP A 150 -2.65 -3.85 -11.66
CA ASP A 150 -2.45 -4.83 -12.72
C ASP A 150 -3.28 -6.10 -12.47
N HIS A 151 -3.96 -6.59 -13.50
CA HIS A 151 -4.66 -7.88 -13.41
C HIS A 151 -3.68 -9.05 -13.44
N ASP A 152 -2.46 -8.87 -13.97
CA ASP A 152 -1.47 -9.94 -14.03
C ASP A 152 -0.94 -10.33 -12.63
N ALA A 153 -1.12 -9.45 -11.64
CA ALA A 153 -0.87 -9.73 -10.22
C ALA A 153 -1.89 -10.71 -9.61
N MET A 154 -3.05 -10.95 -10.26
CA MET A 154 -4.05 -11.92 -9.81
C MET A 154 -3.50 -13.35 -9.78
N GLN A 155 -2.56 -13.67 -10.68
CA GLN A 155 -1.93 -15.00 -10.68
C GLN A 155 -1.14 -15.22 -9.39
N THR A 156 -0.26 -14.28 -9.04
CA THR A 156 0.51 -14.28 -7.79
C THR A 156 -0.42 -14.27 -6.57
N ALA A 157 -1.50 -13.50 -6.62
CA ALA A 157 -2.50 -13.48 -5.56
C ALA A 157 -3.17 -14.85 -5.35
N ALA A 158 -3.47 -15.58 -6.44
CA ALA A 158 -4.03 -16.93 -6.35
C ALA A 158 -3.05 -17.92 -5.71
N GLU A 159 -1.77 -17.85 -6.09
CA GLU A 159 -0.71 -18.69 -5.51
C GLU A 159 -0.53 -18.45 -4.00
N LEU A 160 -0.53 -17.18 -3.56
CA LEU A 160 -0.49 -16.82 -2.14
C LEU A 160 -1.76 -17.26 -1.40
N ALA A 161 -2.93 -17.15 -2.03
CA ALA A 161 -4.19 -17.62 -1.44
C ALA A 161 -4.21 -19.14 -1.24
N ASP A 162 -3.68 -19.89 -2.20
CA ASP A 162 -3.53 -21.35 -2.12
C ASP A 162 -2.54 -21.75 -1.03
N GLN A 163 -1.44 -21.01 -0.87
CA GLN A 163 -0.40 -21.30 0.12
C GLN A 163 -0.82 -20.94 1.56
N PHE A 164 -1.43 -19.77 1.77
CA PHE A 164 -1.66 -19.22 3.11
C PHE A 164 -3.13 -19.25 3.56
N GLY A 165 -4.06 -19.50 2.64
CA GLY A 165 -5.50 -19.55 2.91
C GLY A 165 -6.19 -18.18 2.86
N ALA A 166 -7.47 -18.20 2.46
CA ALA A 166 -8.33 -17.01 2.35
C ALA A 166 -8.62 -16.30 3.69
N ASP A 167 -8.26 -16.92 4.82
CA ASP A 167 -8.39 -16.34 6.15
C ASP A 167 -7.18 -15.50 6.55
N ARG A 168 -6.05 -15.63 5.84
CA ARG A 168 -4.84 -14.83 6.04
C ARG A 168 -4.50 -13.91 4.87
N PHE A 169 -4.92 -14.26 3.65
CA PHE A 169 -4.64 -13.46 2.46
C PHE A 169 -5.92 -13.07 1.71
N LYS A 170 -5.98 -11.82 1.25
CA LYS A 170 -7.03 -11.30 0.37
C LYS A 170 -6.44 -10.36 -0.65
N PHE A 171 -7.01 -10.32 -1.85
CA PHE A 171 -6.54 -9.46 -2.94
C PHE A 171 -7.68 -8.65 -3.57
N PHE A 172 -7.38 -7.40 -3.95
CA PHE A 172 -8.27 -6.50 -4.66
C PHE A 172 -7.54 -5.83 -5.84
N CYS A 173 -8.12 -5.86 -7.04
CA CYS A 173 -7.56 -5.15 -8.18
C CYS A 173 -8.08 -3.70 -8.20
N CYS A 174 -7.25 -2.75 -7.76
CA CYS A 174 -7.60 -1.34 -7.58
C CYS A 174 -6.34 -0.49 -7.34
N LYS A 175 -6.46 0.84 -7.40
CA LYS A 175 -5.33 1.74 -7.21
C LYS A 175 -4.98 1.92 -5.73
N MET A 176 -3.71 2.20 -5.44
CA MET A 176 -3.27 2.54 -4.09
C MET A 176 -3.95 3.82 -3.56
N SER A 177 -4.24 4.80 -4.42
CA SER A 177 -4.97 6.02 -4.05
C SER A 177 -6.41 5.76 -3.60
N GLU A 178 -7.01 4.63 -3.97
CA GLU A 178 -8.39 4.27 -3.63
C GLU A 178 -8.50 3.51 -2.29
N ALA A 179 -7.39 3.11 -1.68
CA ALA A 179 -7.36 2.24 -0.49
C ALA A 179 -8.23 2.78 0.66
N ARG A 180 -8.23 4.10 0.91
CA ARG A 180 -9.08 4.72 1.95
C ARG A 180 -10.57 4.51 1.71
N SER A 181 -11.01 4.61 0.46
CA SER A 181 -12.41 4.41 0.08
C SER A 181 -12.86 2.96 0.26
N PHE A 182 -11.94 2.00 0.09
CA PHE A 182 -12.24 0.57 0.26
C PHE A 182 -12.30 0.14 1.73
N PHE A 183 -11.42 0.66 2.59
CA PHE A 183 -11.23 0.11 3.94
C PHE A 183 -11.66 1.02 5.08
N GLY A 184 -11.78 2.34 4.85
CA GLY A 184 -12.07 3.31 5.91
C GLY A 184 -10.90 3.55 6.86
N GLU A 185 -11.04 4.52 7.76
CA GLU A 185 -9.95 4.94 8.66
C GLU A 185 -9.65 3.92 9.77
N ARG A 186 -8.39 3.89 10.23
CA ARG A 186 -7.91 3.02 11.33
C ARG A 186 -8.15 1.51 11.10
N SER A 187 -8.15 1.07 9.84
CA SER A 187 -8.41 -0.30 9.44
C SER A 187 -7.21 -1.24 9.61
N PHE A 188 -5.97 -0.77 9.46
CA PHE A 188 -4.76 -1.62 9.41
C PHE A 188 -3.72 -1.28 10.49
N ASP A 189 -2.93 -2.28 10.90
CA ASP A 189 -1.80 -2.12 11.83
C ASP A 189 -0.52 -1.69 11.10
N ALA A 190 -0.36 -2.14 9.85
CA ALA A 190 0.72 -1.73 8.97
C ALA A 190 0.26 -1.56 7.51
N VAL A 191 0.93 -0.68 6.78
CA VAL A 191 0.73 -0.44 5.34
C VAL A 191 2.10 -0.46 4.65
N MET A 192 2.22 -1.16 3.52
CA MET A 192 3.41 -1.17 2.67
C MET A 192 3.07 -0.65 1.28
N ILE A 193 3.97 0.17 0.73
CA ILE A 193 3.84 0.80 -0.58
C ILE A 193 5.17 0.61 -1.32
N ASP A 194 5.13 -0.09 -2.46
CA ASP A 194 6.26 -0.20 -3.38
C ASP A 194 5.92 0.47 -4.72
N GLY A 195 6.51 1.64 -4.97
CA GLY A 195 6.23 2.46 -6.16
C GLY A 195 7.15 2.17 -7.34
N GLY A 196 6.59 1.83 -8.49
CA GLY A 196 7.32 1.63 -9.74
C GLY A 196 6.87 0.36 -10.50
N PRO A 197 7.45 0.10 -11.68
CA PRO A 197 7.14 -1.10 -12.43
C PRO A 197 7.74 -2.35 -11.78
N SER A 198 7.05 -3.47 -11.91
CA SER A 198 7.60 -4.79 -11.59
C SER A 198 8.52 -5.29 -12.71
N GLU A 199 9.36 -6.30 -12.43
CA GLU A 199 10.22 -6.86 -13.48
C GLU A 199 9.41 -7.55 -14.57
N THR A 200 8.31 -8.19 -14.17
CA THR A 200 7.36 -8.80 -15.09
C THR A 200 6.86 -7.79 -16.13
N GLN A 201 6.62 -6.55 -15.74
CA GLN A 201 6.19 -5.49 -16.66
C GLN A 201 7.32 -4.98 -17.54
N LEU A 202 8.54 -4.90 -17.01
CA LEU A 202 9.71 -4.41 -17.75
C LEU A 202 10.12 -5.34 -18.89
N GLU A 203 10.03 -6.66 -18.65
CA GLU A 203 10.46 -7.70 -19.61
C GLU A 203 9.36 -8.11 -20.61
N ASP A 204 8.10 -7.71 -20.39
CA ASP A 204 7.00 -8.10 -21.29
C ASP A 204 6.87 -7.12 -22.49
N PRO A 205 7.11 -7.58 -23.74
CA PRO A 205 6.97 -6.74 -24.93
C PRO A 205 5.55 -6.20 -25.15
N GLU A 206 4.51 -6.88 -24.64
CA GLU A 206 3.11 -6.43 -24.74
C GLU A 206 2.83 -5.23 -23.82
N ARG A 207 3.66 -5.00 -22.78
CA ARG A 207 3.50 -3.92 -21.80
C ARG A 207 4.20 -2.63 -22.20
N GLY A 208 5.16 -2.73 -23.11
CA GLY A 208 5.78 -1.58 -23.78
C GLY A 208 6.82 -0.84 -22.96
N PHE A 209 7.54 -1.55 -22.07
CA PHE A 209 8.65 -1.00 -21.30
C PHE A 209 10.03 -1.34 -21.89
N LEU A 210 10.13 -2.21 -22.89
CA LEU A 210 11.42 -2.58 -23.47
C LEU A 210 12.13 -1.34 -24.04
N LEU A 211 13.43 -1.21 -23.73
CA LEU A 211 14.26 -0.09 -24.18
C LEU A 211 15.22 -0.46 -25.30
N ASP A 212 15.04 -1.65 -25.89
CA ASP A 212 15.87 -2.13 -26.98
C ASP A 212 15.31 -1.66 -28.34
N ASP A 213 16.19 -1.07 -29.15
CA ASP A 213 15.91 -0.61 -30.49
C ASP A 213 15.76 -1.76 -31.49
N GLU A 214 16.17 -2.99 -31.17
CA GLU A 214 16.06 -4.11 -32.12
C GLU A 214 14.64 -4.67 -32.26
N SER A 215 13.72 -4.38 -31.32
CA SER A 215 12.35 -4.91 -31.35
C SER A 215 11.26 -3.82 -31.32
N ALA A 216 10.61 -3.62 -32.47
CA ALA A 216 9.44 -2.75 -32.57
C ALA A 216 8.25 -3.33 -31.79
N HIS A 217 7.75 -2.57 -30.82
CA HIS A 217 6.59 -2.94 -30.02
C HIS A 217 5.69 -1.71 -29.77
N HIS A 218 4.50 -1.94 -29.21
CA HIS A 218 3.60 -0.85 -28.85
C HIS A 218 4.03 -0.24 -27.51
N LEU A 219 4.46 1.03 -27.52
CA LEU A 219 4.90 1.74 -26.32
C LEU A 219 3.69 2.15 -25.46
N ASP A 220 3.18 1.24 -24.63
CA ASP A 220 2.05 1.50 -23.72
C ASP A 220 2.53 2.08 -22.37
N MET A 221 3.40 1.37 -21.64
CA MET A 221 3.98 1.77 -20.34
C MET A 221 2.97 1.99 -19.19
N ARG A 222 1.70 1.57 -19.33
CA ARG A 222 0.73 1.61 -18.24
C ARG A 222 0.91 0.42 -17.28
N TYR A 223 0.76 0.66 -15.98
CA TYR A 223 0.81 -0.38 -14.94
C TYR A 223 -0.44 -1.24 -14.88
N GLY A 224 -1.60 -0.72 -15.26
CA GLY A 224 -2.83 -1.49 -15.32
C GLY A 224 -3.73 -1.02 -16.46
N PRO A 225 -4.79 -1.77 -16.80
CA PRO A 225 -5.71 -1.42 -17.88
C PRO A 225 -6.63 -0.24 -17.55
N GLN A 226 -6.47 0.35 -16.37
CA GLN A 226 -7.27 1.46 -15.89
C GLN A 226 -7.09 2.69 -16.80
N VAL A 227 -8.16 3.47 -16.91
CA VAL A 227 -8.43 4.52 -17.90
C VAL A 227 -7.22 5.41 -18.22
N GLY A 228 -6.93 5.60 -19.51
CA GLY A 228 -5.92 6.55 -19.97
C GLY A 228 -5.42 6.25 -21.39
N LEU A 229 -4.52 7.11 -21.87
CA LEU A 229 -3.74 6.88 -23.09
C LEU A 229 -2.41 6.23 -22.70
N GLY A 230 -2.01 5.19 -23.44
CA GLY A 230 -0.64 4.68 -23.37
C GLY A 230 0.38 5.72 -23.88
N ALA A 231 1.66 5.50 -23.62
CA ALA A 231 2.74 6.44 -23.90
C ALA A 231 2.79 6.90 -25.37
N LEU A 232 2.68 5.98 -26.34
CA LEU A 232 2.69 6.30 -27.77
C LEU A 232 1.53 7.22 -28.16
N ALA A 233 0.31 6.88 -27.72
CA ALA A 233 -0.88 7.66 -27.97
C ALA A 233 -0.82 9.04 -27.30
N TYR A 234 -0.27 9.12 -26.09
CA TYR A 234 -0.03 10.37 -25.37
C TYR A 234 0.93 11.28 -26.13
N LEU A 235 2.10 10.79 -26.55
CA LEU A 235 3.10 11.59 -27.28
C LEU A 235 2.57 12.12 -28.63
N ASN A 236 1.75 11.30 -29.31
CA ASN A 236 1.16 11.69 -30.59
C ASN A 236 0.11 12.81 -30.47
N THR A 237 -0.54 12.95 -29.30
CA THR A 237 -1.67 13.88 -29.12
C THR A 237 -1.33 15.10 -28.26
N VAL A 238 -0.45 14.96 -27.27
CA VAL A 238 -0.18 15.99 -26.25
C VAL A 238 0.36 17.30 -26.85
N PRO A 239 -0.14 18.49 -26.45
CA PRO A 239 0.47 19.75 -26.85
C PRO A 239 1.90 19.90 -26.30
N GLN A 240 2.81 20.50 -27.07
CA GLN A 240 4.22 20.65 -26.71
C GLN A 240 4.42 21.32 -25.33
N HIS A 241 3.66 22.38 -25.02
CA HIS A 241 3.76 23.08 -23.74
C HIS A 241 3.30 22.22 -22.56
N VAL A 242 2.27 21.38 -22.76
CA VAL A 242 1.78 20.43 -21.75
C VAL A 242 2.84 19.36 -21.50
N LEU A 243 3.42 18.77 -22.55
CA LEU A 243 4.47 17.76 -22.40
C LEU A 243 5.69 18.32 -21.66
N SER A 244 6.15 19.51 -22.03
CA SER A 244 7.28 20.16 -21.35
C SER A 244 6.98 20.45 -19.88
N GLY A 245 5.76 20.89 -19.55
CA GLY A 245 5.33 21.13 -18.17
C GLY A 245 5.27 19.83 -17.35
N ALA A 246 4.70 18.78 -17.92
CA ALA A 246 4.57 17.48 -17.29
C ALA A 246 5.94 16.84 -17.01
N LEU A 247 6.88 16.89 -17.97
CA LEU A 247 8.25 16.39 -17.78
C LEU A 247 8.98 17.14 -16.65
N ARG A 248 8.79 18.46 -16.56
CA ARG A 248 9.41 19.30 -15.53
C ARG A 248 8.89 18.96 -14.12
N ALA A 249 7.63 18.54 -13.99
CA ALA A 249 6.99 18.30 -12.69
C ALA A 249 7.70 17.21 -11.86
N TYR A 250 8.35 16.24 -12.51
CA TYR A 250 9.09 15.16 -11.85
C TYR A 250 10.54 15.52 -11.50
N GLY A 251 11.01 16.72 -11.87
CA GLY A 251 12.34 17.22 -11.48
C GLY A 251 13.55 16.46 -12.06
N LEU A 252 13.33 15.46 -12.93
CA LEU A 252 14.40 14.68 -13.57
C LEU A 252 15.09 15.45 -14.69
N LEU A 253 14.33 16.25 -15.45
CA LEU A 253 14.77 17.10 -16.55
C LEU A 253 14.75 18.57 -16.11
N THR A 254 15.79 19.34 -16.48
CA THR A 254 15.77 20.80 -16.30
C THR A 254 14.74 21.44 -17.24
N PRO A 255 14.28 22.68 -16.98
CA PRO A 255 13.33 23.36 -17.88
C PRO A 255 13.78 23.40 -19.35
N GLU A 256 15.09 23.60 -19.57
CA GLU A 256 15.69 23.61 -20.91
C GLU A 256 15.66 22.22 -21.56
N GLN A 257 16.00 21.17 -20.81
CA GLN A 257 15.96 19.79 -21.30
C GLN A 257 14.54 19.34 -21.60
N SER A 258 13.57 19.61 -20.70
CA SER A 258 12.16 19.32 -20.93
C SER A 258 11.65 20.00 -22.20
N MET A 259 12.05 21.25 -22.44
CA MET A 259 11.65 21.98 -23.64
C MET A 259 12.30 21.40 -24.90
N LYS A 260 13.59 21.05 -24.84
CA LYS A 260 14.32 20.40 -25.94
C LYS A 260 13.62 19.09 -26.34
N MET A 261 13.35 18.21 -25.38
CA MET A 261 12.67 16.93 -25.62
C MET A 261 11.26 17.12 -26.20
N ALA A 262 10.46 18.01 -25.60
CA ALA A 262 9.10 18.24 -26.06
C ALA A 262 9.04 18.83 -27.49
N ARG A 263 9.98 19.71 -27.84
CA ARG A 263 10.12 20.25 -29.21
C ARG A 263 10.45 19.15 -30.20
N GLU A 264 11.35 18.25 -29.84
CA GLU A 264 11.77 17.16 -30.70
C GLU A 264 10.64 16.15 -30.95
N VAL A 265 9.94 15.75 -29.89
CA VAL A 265 8.72 14.93 -29.97
C VAL A 265 7.68 15.58 -30.90
N ARG A 266 7.44 16.88 -30.75
CA ARG A 266 6.47 17.61 -31.59
C ARG A 266 6.88 17.65 -33.05
N ARG A 267 8.18 17.72 -33.35
CA ARG A 267 8.72 17.78 -34.71
C ARG A 267 8.59 16.45 -35.44
N ARG A 268 8.75 15.33 -34.74
CA ARG A 268 8.84 13.99 -35.34
C ARG A 268 7.54 13.21 -35.38
N ARG A 269 6.59 13.51 -34.51
CA ARG A 269 5.30 12.83 -34.52
C ARG A 269 4.56 13.03 -35.87
N PRO A 270 3.71 12.07 -36.30
CA PRO A 270 3.25 10.90 -35.54
C PRO A 270 4.26 9.76 -35.48
N PHE A 271 4.37 9.13 -34.32
CA PHE A 271 5.14 7.89 -34.11
C PHE A 271 4.28 6.66 -34.36
N ALA A 272 4.84 5.66 -35.04
CA ALA A 272 4.21 4.38 -35.33
C ALA A 272 4.64 3.24 -34.38
N SER A 273 5.83 3.32 -33.78
CA SER A 273 6.40 2.27 -32.94
C SER A 273 7.24 2.81 -31.78
N SER A 274 7.63 1.94 -30.85
CA SER A 274 8.59 2.24 -29.77
C SER A 274 9.94 2.73 -30.31
N GLN A 275 10.49 2.08 -31.34
CA GLN A 275 11.80 2.42 -31.94
C GLN A 275 11.88 3.89 -32.38
N GLU A 276 10.83 4.43 -32.98
CA GLU A 276 10.83 5.84 -33.42
C GLU A 276 10.83 6.81 -32.21
N VAL A 277 10.20 6.41 -31.11
CA VAL A 277 10.20 7.19 -29.86
C VAL A 277 11.56 7.10 -29.17
N LEU A 278 12.14 5.91 -29.07
CA LEU A 278 13.47 5.69 -28.48
C LEU A 278 14.54 6.46 -29.27
N GLY A 279 14.59 6.30 -30.59
CA GLY A 279 15.50 7.07 -31.45
C GLY A 279 15.25 8.58 -31.40
N CYS A 280 14.01 9.02 -31.19
CA CYS A 280 13.72 10.44 -30.92
C CYS A 280 14.32 10.91 -29.59
N ALA A 281 14.23 10.07 -28.55
CA ALA A 281 14.76 10.37 -27.22
C ALA A 281 16.29 10.43 -27.23
N GLU A 282 16.95 9.47 -27.89
CA GLU A 282 18.41 9.42 -28.00
C GLU A 282 18.97 10.60 -28.79
N LEU A 283 18.34 10.96 -29.90
CA LEU A 283 18.79 12.10 -30.70
C LEU A 283 18.74 13.42 -29.92
N ALA A 284 17.78 13.57 -29.01
CA ALA A 284 17.67 14.76 -28.18
C ALA A 284 18.48 14.69 -26.88
N GLY A 285 18.78 13.48 -26.36
CA GLY A 285 19.16 13.29 -24.97
C GLY A 285 20.30 12.30 -24.67
N ASP A 286 21.09 11.93 -25.68
CA ASP A 286 22.18 10.95 -25.63
C ASP A 286 21.70 9.49 -25.67
N VAL A 287 22.60 8.57 -26.03
CA VAL A 287 22.34 7.13 -26.15
C VAL A 287 21.84 6.57 -24.82
N LEU A 288 20.87 5.67 -24.87
CA LEU A 288 20.38 4.97 -23.69
C LEU A 288 21.48 4.10 -23.07
N PRO A 289 21.54 4.00 -21.73
CA PRO A 289 22.50 3.12 -21.08
C PRO A 289 22.18 1.65 -21.38
N GLU A 290 23.21 0.82 -21.54
CA GLU A 290 23.07 -0.63 -21.78
C GLU A 290 22.30 -1.32 -20.64
N GLU A 291 22.39 -0.80 -19.40
CA GLU A 291 21.66 -1.34 -18.25
C GLU A 291 20.15 -0.97 -18.23
N GLY A 292 19.69 -0.21 -19.22
CA GLY A 292 18.28 0.18 -19.38
C GLY A 292 17.73 0.99 -18.20
N TRP A 293 16.55 0.60 -17.72
CA TRP A 293 15.84 1.32 -16.64
C TRP A 293 16.61 1.36 -15.32
N ARG A 294 17.49 0.39 -15.06
CA ARG A 294 18.14 0.18 -13.77
C ARG A 294 19.58 0.67 -13.76
N THR A 295 19.83 1.82 -14.39
CA THR A 295 21.17 2.41 -14.41
C THR A 295 21.72 2.62 -12.99
N GLN A 296 22.96 2.19 -12.78
CA GLN A 296 23.68 2.36 -11.51
C GLN A 296 24.39 3.72 -11.41
N SER A 297 24.29 4.53 -12.46
CA SER A 297 24.88 5.86 -12.54
C SER A 297 24.30 6.83 -11.50
N SER A 298 25.03 7.91 -11.25
CA SER A 298 24.48 9.02 -10.45
C SER A 298 23.29 9.63 -11.19
N ARG A 299 22.20 9.93 -10.48
CA ARG A 299 20.98 10.57 -11.04
C ARG A 299 21.27 11.82 -11.89
N ARG A 300 22.31 12.59 -11.54
CA ARG A 300 22.72 13.77 -12.31
C ARG A 300 23.34 13.40 -13.66
N LYS A 301 24.12 12.33 -13.69
CA LYS A 301 24.84 11.81 -14.87
C LYS A 301 23.96 10.94 -15.78
N THR A 302 22.78 10.54 -15.33
CA THR A 302 21.82 9.80 -16.16
C THR A 302 21.53 10.58 -17.46
N PRO A 303 21.61 9.91 -18.63
CA PRO A 303 21.28 10.51 -19.93
C PRO A 303 19.90 11.15 -19.93
N MET A 304 19.75 12.19 -20.76
CA MET A 304 18.48 12.90 -20.90
C MET A 304 17.41 12.02 -21.58
N SER A 305 17.80 11.08 -22.45
CA SER A 305 16.93 10.06 -23.05
C SER A 305 16.26 9.20 -21.98
N LEU A 306 17.02 8.62 -21.06
CA LEU A 306 16.47 7.81 -19.97
C LEU A 306 15.63 8.66 -18.99
N LYS A 307 16.06 9.88 -18.66
CA LYS A 307 15.26 10.79 -17.82
C LYS A 307 13.91 11.11 -18.46
N PHE A 308 13.86 11.26 -19.79
CA PHE A 308 12.62 11.45 -20.53
C PHE A 308 11.71 10.22 -20.45
N LEU A 309 12.23 9.02 -20.68
CA LEU A 309 11.44 7.78 -20.61
C LEU A 309 10.92 7.51 -19.20
N THR A 310 11.75 7.70 -18.18
CA THR A 310 11.32 7.61 -16.77
C THR A 310 10.24 8.63 -16.45
N SER A 311 10.39 9.87 -16.90
CA SER A 311 9.35 10.90 -16.70
C SER A 311 8.06 10.55 -17.46
N LEU A 312 8.16 10.03 -18.68
CA LEU A 312 7.01 9.62 -19.50
C LEU A 312 6.21 8.50 -18.82
N ARG A 313 6.90 7.47 -18.31
CA ARG A 313 6.29 6.42 -17.49
C ARG A 313 5.54 7.02 -16.29
N CYS A 314 6.18 7.94 -15.57
CA CYS A 314 5.59 8.57 -14.41
C CYS A 314 4.34 9.40 -14.78
N ILE A 315 4.36 10.09 -15.93
CA ILE A 315 3.22 10.87 -16.45
C ILE A 315 2.04 9.98 -16.78
N VAL A 316 2.26 8.91 -17.54
CA VAL A 316 1.22 7.99 -18.01
C VAL A 316 0.49 7.33 -16.83
N ASN A 317 1.22 6.99 -15.77
CA ASN A 317 0.69 6.36 -14.57
C ASN A 317 0.31 7.34 -13.46
N ASN A 318 0.49 8.65 -13.67
CA ASN A 318 0.29 9.71 -12.68
C ASN A 318 0.92 9.39 -11.31
N GLU A 319 2.16 8.88 -11.33
CA GLU A 319 2.84 8.33 -10.14
C GLU A 319 2.97 9.35 -8.99
N MET A 320 3.09 10.64 -9.32
CA MET A 320 3.17 11.73 -8.34
C MET A 320 1.88 11.85 -7.51
N TYR A 321 0.71 11.74 -8.16
CA TYR A 321 -0.58 11.79 -7.48
C TYR A 321 -0.81 10.50 -6.69
N GLU A 322 -0.60 9.34 -7.32
CA GLU A 322 -0.80 8.04 -6.68
C GLU A 322 0.03 7.90 -5.41
N LEU A 323 1.32 8.24 -5.45
CA LEU A 323 2.18 8.14 -4.28
C LEU A 323 1.80 9.14 -3.18
N ARG A 324 1.45 10.38 -3.54
CA ARG A 324 1.00 11.39 -2.55
C ARG A 324 -0.24 10.93 -1.82
N GLU A 325 -1.28 10.60 -2.58
CA GLU A 325 -2.56 10.15 -2.02
C GLU A 325 -2.39 8.86 -1.23
N ALA A 326 -1.59 7.90 -1.71
CA ALA A 326 -1.37 6.65 -0.99
C ALA A 326 -0.67 6.85 0.35
N VAL A 327 0.34 7.73 0.43
CA VAL A 327 1.04 8.04 1.69
C VAL A 327 0.10 8.76 2.67
N GLU A 328 -0.65 9.76 2.20
CA GLU A 328 -1.61 10.50 3.02
C GLU A 328 -2.76 9.58 3.50
N ASN A 329 -3.32 8.77 2.60
CA ASN A 329 -4.36 7.81 2.93
C ASN A 329 -3.87 6.71 3.85
N ALA A 330 -2.63 6.22 3.68
CA ALA A 330 -2.05 5.24 4.60
C ALA A 330 -2.01 5.76 6.04
N LEU A 331 -1.69 7.04 6.24
CA LEU A 331 -1.70 7.67 7.58
C LEU A 331 -3.11 7.81 8.18
N LEU A 332 -4.17 7.72 7.38
CA LEU A 332 -5.57 7.69 7.83
C LEU A 332 -6.07 6.25 8.04
N LEU A 333 -5.60 5.31 7.22
CA LEU A 333 -5.88 3.87 7.32
C LEU A 333 -5.19 3.23 8.54
N LEU A 334 -4.02 3.72 8.92
CA LEU A 334 -3.26 3.15 10.03
C LEU A 334 -3.95 3.36 11.37
N ARG A 335 -3.91 2.34 12.23
CA ARG A 335 -4.22 2.49 13.65
C ARG A 335 -3.15 3.33 14.35
N ASP A 336 -3.48 3.80 15.55
CA ASP A 336 -2.53 4.54 16.38
C ASP A 336 -1.30 3.64 16.64
N ASP A 337 -0.11 4.22 16.54
CA ASP A 337 1.21 3.59 16.64
C ASP A 337 1.50 2.48 15.59
N GLY A 338 0.74 2.49 14.49
CA GLY A 338 0.93 1.63 13.32
C GLY A 338 2.09 2.07 12.41
N ARG A 339 2.49 1.18 11.49
CA ARG A 339 3.66 1.34 10.61
C ARG A 339 3.30 1.58 9.16
N LEU A 340 3.93 2.57 8.54
CA LEU A 340 3.94 2.76 7.10
C LEU A 340 5.36 2.48 6.58
N VAL A 341 5.48 1.58 5.61
CA VAL A 341 6.72 1.34 4.87
C VAL A 341 6.54 1.78 3.43
N VAL A 342 7.43 2.63 2.94
CA VAL A 342 7.40 3.12 1.54
C VAL A 342 8.76 2.91 0.90
N PHE A 343 8.81 2.28 -0.27
CA PHE A 343 10.02 2.23 -1.08
C PHE A 343 10.07 3.40 -2.05
N SER A 344 11.26 3.97 -2.22
CA SER A 344 11.54 5.01 -3.22
C SER A 344 12.79 4.65 -4.01
N ARG A 345 12.76 4.88 -5.32
CA ARG A 345 13.88 4.69 -6.25
C ARG A 345 14.27 6.01 -6.92
N LEU A 346 13.34 6.95 -7.04
CA LEU A 346 13.55 8.25 -7.69
C LEU A 346 13.71 9.40 -6.68
N GLY A 347 14.44 10.44 -7.09
CA GLY A 347 14.71 11.58 -6.19
C GLY A 347 13.47 12.40 -5.84
N TRP A 348 12.50 12.50 -6.75
CA TRP A 348 11.26 13.21 -6.47
C TRP A 348 10.35 12.42 -5.51
N GLU A 349 10.40 11.08 -5.52
CA GLU A 349 9.69 10.23 -4.57
C GLU A 349 10.23 10.46 -3.15
N GLU A 350 11.56 10.47 -2.99
CA GLU A 350 12.20 10.78 -1.70
C GLU A 350 11.78 12.15 -1.16
N GLN A 351 11.74 13.16 -2.03
CA GLN A 351 11.32 14.51 -1.65
C GLN A 351 9.83 14.55 -1.27
N LEU A 352 8.97 13.86 -2.03
CA LEU A 352 7.54 13.78 -1.75
C LEU A 352 7.29 13.09 -0.40
N ILE A 353 7.86 11.91 -0.17
CA ILE A 353 7.71 11.16 1.08
C ILE A 353 8.19 11.99 2.26
N ARG A 354 9.37 12.62 2.15
CA ARG A 354 9.91 13.49 3.19
C ARG A 354 8.97 14.66 3.51
N ASN A 355 8.53 15.39 2.49
CA ASN A 355 7.66 16.55 2.65
C ASN A 355 6.32 16.15 3.29
N THR A 356 5.73 15.03 2.85
CA THR A 356 4.47 14.53 3.42
C THR A 356 4.66 14.13 4.89
N VAL A 357 5.73 13.41 5.23
CA VAL A 357 6.00 13.00 6.61
C VAL A 357 6.29 14.20 7.50
N GLU A 358 7.07 15.19 7.03
CA GLU A 358 7.36 16.42 7.78
C GLU A 358 6.10 17.27 7.98
N GLY A 359 5.26 17.42 6.95
CA GLY A 359 4.03 18.22 6.99
C GLY A 359 2.88 17.58 7.78
N HIS A 360 2.78 16.24 7.81
CA HIS A 360 1.61 15.56 8.37
C HIS A 360 1.63 15.52 9.91
N PRO A 361 0.57 15.95 10.63
CA PRO A 361 0.61 16.14 12.09
C PRO A 361 0.71 14.86 12.92
N TYR A 362 0.51 13.69 12.32
CA TYR A 362 0.59 12.38 12.98
C TYR A 362 1.71 11.48 12.45
N ALA A 363 2.42 11.90 11.40
CA ALA A 363 3.50 11.09 10.84
C ALA A 363 4.81 11.41 11.56
N LEU A 364 5.61 10.38 11.84
CA LEU A 364 6.98 10.52 12.33
C LEU A 364 7.88 9.52 11.59
N LEU A 365 8.94 10.02 10.96
CA LEU A 365 9.96 9.15 10.37
C LEU A 365 10.72 8.44 11.49
N SER A 366 10.68 7.11 11.49
CA SER A 366 11.44 6.33 12.47
C SER A 366 12.88 6.13 12.02
N TYR A 367 13.05 5.61 10.81
CA TYR A 367 14.36 5.42 10.19
C TYR A 367 14.21 5.24 8.68
N THR A 368 15.34 5.32 7.98
CA THR A 368 15.46 5.00 6.56
C THR A 368 16.60 4.02 6.38
N GLU A 369 16.43 3.05 5.49
CA GLU A 369 17.47 2.10 5.14
C GLU A 369 17.69 2.09 3.63
N ASP A 370 18.95 2.14 3.21
CA ASP A 370 19.33 1.99 1.81
C ASP A 370 19.42 0.50 1.45
N VAL A 371 19.22 0.19 0.17
CA VAL A 371 19.35 -1.18 -0.34
C VAL A 371 20.76 -1.74 -0.08
N PRO A 372 20.90 -3.00 0.39
CA PRO A 372 22.20 -3.63 0.57
C PRO A 372 22.96 -3.75 -0.76
N ALA A 373 24.28 -3.53 -0.72
CA ALA A 373 25.12 -3.65 -1.92
C ALA A 373 25.11 -5.07 -2.51
N GLU A 374 24.95 -6.09 -1.67
CA GLU A 374 24.81 -7.49 -2.08
C GLU A 374 23.57 -7.68 -2.96
N GLU A 375 22.40 -7.17 -2.55
CA GLU A 375 21.16 -7.25 -3.34
C GLU A 375 21.24 -6.45 -4.66
N VAL A 376 21.99 -5.35 -4.68
CA VAL A 376 22.28 -4.62 -5.93
C VAL A 376 23.11 -5.46 -6.88
N GLY A 377 24.09 -6.22 -6.36
CA GLY A 377 24.93 -7.11 -7.16
C GLY A 377 24.18 -8.35 -7.66
N ASP A 378 23.37 -8.97 -6.79
CA ASP A 378 22.70 -10.25 -7.08
C ASP A 378 21.44 -10.08 -7.94
N TYR A 379 20.65 -9.03 -7.69
CA TYR A 379 19.34 -8.82 -8.33
C TYR A 379 19.29 -7.60 -9.26
N GLY A 380 20.36 -6.80 -9.33
CA GLY A 380 20.43 -5.65 -10.23
C GLY A 380 19.52 -4.49 -9.86
N PHE A 381 19.05 -4.39 -8.60
CA PHE A 381 18.24 -3.25 -8.16
C PHE A 381 18.98 -1.92 -8.30
N THR A 382 18.23 -0.82 -8.44
CA THR A 382 18.83 0.52 -8.45
C THR A 382 19.49 0.81 -7.11
N ARG A 383 20.78 1.14 -7.08
CA ARG A 383 21.51 1.49 -5.83
C ARG A 383 20.95 2.66 -5.02
N HIS A 384 20.05 3.45 -5.62
CA HIS A 384 19.38 4.59 -4.97
C HIS A 384 18.05 4.18 -4.32
N THR A 385 17.75 2.87 -4.27
CA THR A 385 16.56 2.34 -3.62
C THR A 385 16.68 2.51 -2.11
N LYS A 386 15.64 3.10 -1.51
CA LYS A 386 15.56 3.38 -0.07
C LYS A 386 14.21 2.97 0.48
N MET A 387 14.23 2.34 1.64
CA MET A 387 13.06 2.01 2.44
C MET A 387 12.84 3.09 3.49
N TRP A 388 11.64 3.67 3.54
CA TRP A 388 11.22 4.67 4.50
C TRP A 388 10.26 4.05 5.51
N VAL A 389 10.63 4.02 6.79
CA VAL A 389 9.78 3.47 7.85
C VAL A 389 9.23 4.60 8.70
N VAL A 390 7.92 4.80 8.60
CA VAL A 390 7.15 5.87 9.24
C VAL A 390 6.23 5.24 10.29
N VAL A 391 6.03 5.94 11.41
CA VAL A 391 5.05 5.56 12.43
C VAL A 391 3.95 6.62 12.52
N ARG A 392 2.70 6.18 12.70
CA ARG A 392 1.57 7.06 13.00
C ARG A 392 1.47 7.25 14.51
N THR A 393 1.70 8.44 15.02
CA THR A 393 1.62 8.71 16.46
C THR A 393 0.17 8.93 16.91
N ALA A 394 -0.20 8.45 18.11
CA ALA A 394 -1.54 8.70 18.67
C ALA A 394 -1.81 10.19 18.95
N LYS A 395 -0.78 10.93 19.37
CA LYS A 395 -0.79 12.38 19.60
C LYS A 395 -0.04 13.10 18.47
N SER A 396 -0.16 14.42 18.42
CA SER A 396 0.54 15.22 17.42
C SER A 396 2.06 15.01 17.49
N SER A 397 2.67 14.70 16.35
CA SER A 397 4.12 14.57 16.19
C SER A 397 4.85 15.92 16.09
N CYS A 398 4.11 17.03 16.01
CA CYS A 398 4.67 18.38 15.85
C CYS A 398 5.64 18.77 16.97
N ALA A 399 5.42 18.31 18.21
CA ALA A 399 6.33 18.58 19.33
C ALA A 399 7.72 17.97 19.10
N LEU A 400 7.78 16.73 18.61
CA LEU A 400 9.05 16.05 18.27
C LEU A 400 9.72 16.70 17.06
N LYS A 401 8.93 17.07 16.04
CA LYS A 401 9.45 17.74 14.83
C LYS A 401 10.04 19.12 15.13
N ASN A 402 9.42 19.86 16.04
CA ASN A 402 9.89 21.19 16.44
C ASN A 402 11.21 21.11 17.22
N ALA A 403 11.53 19.99 17.87
CA ALA A 403 12.80 19.84 18.58
C ALA A 403 14.02 19.96 17.65
N ALA A 404 13.88 19.58 16.37
CA ALA A 404 14.98 19.63 15.39
C ALA A 404 14.84 20.76 14.34
N SER A 405 13.62 21.19 14.01
CA SER A 405 13.35 22.06 12.86
C SER A 405 12.85 23.47 13.19
N LEU A 406 12.73 23.82 14.48
CA LEU A 406 12.24 25.13 14.89
C LEU A 406 13.35 26.18 14.78
N THR A 407 13.09 27.24 14.02
CA THR A 407 13.99 28.38 13.84
C THR A 407 13.32 29.67 14.34
N GLU A 408 14.12 30.70 14.65
CA GLU A 408 13.59 32.00 15.08
C GLU A 408 12.62 32.60 14.04
N GLU A 409 12.96 32.47 12.75
CA GLU A 409 12.11 32.93 11.64
C GLU A 409 10.72 32.27 11.67
N ARG A 410 10.66 30.95 11.89
CA ARG A 410 9.38 30.22 12.00
C ARG A 410 8.58 30.63 13.23
N VAL A 411 9.24 30.99 14.34
CA VAL A 411 8.58 31.51 15.54
C VAL A 411 7.98 32.88 15.28
N ARG A 412 8.72 33.78 14.64
CA ARG A 412 8.23 35.11 14.23
C ARG A 412 7.07 34.99 13.25
N GLU A 413 7.18 34.11 12.25
CA GLU A 413 6.11 33.82 11.30
C GLU A 413 4.85 33.28 12.01
N SER A 414 5.02 32.34 12.94
CA SER A 414 3.91 31.79 13.75
C SER A 414 3.19 32.89 14.55
N SER A 415 3.95 33.79 15.17
CA SER A 415 3.40 34.96 15.88
C SER A 415 2.59 35.87 14.95
N LEU A 416 3.12 36.17 13.75
CA LEU A 416 2.42 36.97 12.75
C LEU A 416 1.15 36.29 12.24
N ARG A 417 1.18 34.97 11.99
CA ARG A 417 -0.01 34.20 11.57
C ARG A 417 -1.08 34.19 12.66
N TRP A 418 -0.68 34.15 13.93
CA TRP A 418 -1.61 34.24 15.06
C TRP A 418 -2.23 35.63 15.17
N LEU A 419 -1.42 36.69 15.16
CA LEU A 419 -1.88 38.08 15.24
C LEU A 419 -2.81 38.47 14.08
N SER A 420 -2.55 37.96 12.88
CA SER A 420 -3.35 38.24 11.69
C SER A 420 -4.54 37.31 11.51
N GLY A 421 -4.67 36.23 12.29
CA GLY A 421 -5.75 35.25 12.15
C GLY A 421 -5.69 34.39 10.88
N MET A 422 -4.53 34.28 10.22
CA MET A 422 -4.35 33.53 8.96
C MET A 422 -4.62 32.03 9.05
N TYR A 423 -4.72 31.48 10.27
CA TYR A 423 -5.04 30.07 10.51
C TYR A 423 -6.55 29.78 10.51
N ALA A 424 -7.40 30.80 10.41
CA ALA A 424 -8.85 30.63 10.44
C ALA A 424 -9.33 29.81 9.22
N GLY A 425 -10.08 28.74 9.48
CA GLY A 425 -10.80 27.99 8.46
C GLY A 425 -12.22 28.52 8.26
N GLN A 426 -13.03 27.74 7.54
CA GLN A 426 -14.45 28.02 7.35
C GLN A 426 -15.30 27.06 8.18
N THR A 427 -16.33 27.58 8.85
CA THR A 427 -17.24 26.75 9.70
C THR A 427 -18.71 27.03 9.41
N TYR A 428 -19.08 28.29 9.19
CA TYR A 428 -20.50 28.67 9.06
C TYR A 428 -21.06 28.54 7.64
N GLY A 429 -20.22 28.60 6.61
CA GLY A 429 -20.67 28.52 5.21
C GLY A 429 -20.99 27.10 4.76
N PHE A 430 -21.82 26.98 3.71
CA PHE A 430 -21.95 25.73 2.97
C PHE A 430 -20.69 25.51 2.12
N PRO A 431 -20.08 24.30 2.11
CA PRO A 431 -20.53 23.06 2.75
C PRO A 431 -19.97 22.79 4.17
N ALA A 432 -19.13 23.69 4.71
CA ALA A 432 -18.39 23.49 5.96
C ALA A 432 -19.27 23.22 7.19
N ASN A 433 -20.49 23.76 7.22
CA ASN A 433 -21.46 23.52 8.30
C ASN A 433 -21.90 22.04 8.45
N ASN A 434 -21.61 21.19 7.46
CA ASN A 434 -21.90 19.76 7.48
C ASN A 434 -20.67 18.89 7.85
N PHE A 435 -19.52 19.49 8.17
CA PHE A 435 -18.30 18.77 8.53
C PHE A 435 -18.01 18.92 10.03
N THR A 436 -17.64 17.82 10.67
CA THR A 436 -17.13 17.79 12.05
C THR A 436 -15.90 16.86 12.13
N PHE A 437 -15.30 16.75 13.30
CA PHE A 437 -14.14 15.89 13.55
C PHE A 437 -14.55 14.42 13.73
N GLN A 438 -13.56 13.52 13.83
CA GLN A 438 -13.78 12.08 13.91
C GLN A 438 -14.67 11.62 15.09
N ASN A 439 -14.69 12.36 16.20
CA ASN A 439 -15.49 11.99 17.36
C ASN A 439 -16.95 12.41 17.16
N GLU A 440 -17.85 11.44 17.30
CA GLU A 440 -19.29 11.63 17.14
C GLU A 440 -19.87 12.64 18.14
N GLU A 441 -20.63 13.62 17.62
CA GLU A 441 -21.30 14.60 18.46
C GLU A 441 -22.60 14.05 19.07
N PRO A 442 -23.09 14.62 20.20
CA PRO A 442 -24.33 14.16 20.83
C PRO A 442 -25.57 14.15 19.90
N ARG A 443 -25.62 15.05 18.91
CA ARG A 443 -26.73 15.13 17.93
C ARG A 443 -26.66 13.99 16.91
N GLU A 444 -25.46 13.64 16.46
CA GLU A 444 -25.21 12.54 15.52
C GLU A 444 -25.52 11.21 16.18
N ARG A 445 -25.13 11.03 17.44
CA ARG A 445 -25.44 9.82 18.22
C ARG A 445 -26.93 9.53 18.31
N ARG A 446 -27.76 10.54 18.58
CA ARG A 446 -29.23 10.40 18.58
C ARG A 446 -29.77 10.02 17.20
N THR A 447 -29.16 10.55 16.14
CA THR A 447 -29.53 10.25 14.76
C THR A 447 -29.18 8.79 14.42
N ARG A 448 -28.00 8.31 14.81
CA ARG A 448 -27.60 6.90 14.66
C ARG A 448 -28.54 5.95 15.39
N GLU A 449 -28.91 6.27 16.63
CA GLU A 449 -29.87 5.49 17.42
C GLU A 449 -31.25 5.41 16.75
N ARG A 450 -31.70 6.50 16.09
CA ARG A 450 -32.95 6.50 15.32
C ARG A 450 -32.82 5.69 14.02
N ASN A 451 -31.73 5.86 13.28
CA ASN A 451 -31.50 5.17 12.01
C ASN A 451 -31.24 3.66 12.18
N GLY A 452 -30.83 3.22 13.37
CA GLY A 452 -30.70 1.81 13.72
C GLY A 452 -32.03 1.11 14.00
N LYS A 453 -33.14 1.86 14.16
CA LYS A 453 -34.47 1.26 14.27
C LYS A 453 -34.96 0.89 12.86
N PRO A 454 -35.62 -0.27 12.70
CA PRO A 454 -36.25 -0.60 11.43
C PRO A 454 -37.23 0.51 11.04
N PRO A 455 -37.39 0.79 9.74
CA PRO A 455 -38.44 1.71 9.29
C PRO A 455 -39.78 1.23 9.87
N PRO A 456 -40.71 2.16 10.20
CA PRO A 456 -42.05 1.77 10.59
C PRO A 456 -42.63 0.83 9.52
N PRO A 457 -43.39 -0.21 9.91
CA PRO A 457 -44.00 -1.11 8.95
C PRO A 457 -44.78 -0.28 7.93
N ASP A 458 -44.52 -0.56 6.66
CA ASP A 458 -45.20 0.08 5.53
C ASP A 458 -46.65 -0.40 5.57
N TYR A 459 -47.49 0.30 6.34
CA TYR A 459 -48.94 0.15 6.23
C TYR A 459 -49.27 0.72 4.86
N GLY A 460 -49.34 -0.16 3.87
CA GLY A 460 -49.71 0.18 2.50
C GLY A 460 -50.89 1.15 2.51
N LEU A 461 -50.88 2.09 1.56
CA LEU A 461 -51.99 2.97 1.23
C LEU A 461 -53.19 2.17 0.72
N THR A 462 -53.79 1.36 1.60
CA THR A 462 -55.06 0.65 1.42
C THR A 462 -55.87 0.91 2.68
N ASP A 463 -56.43 2.12 2.74
CA ASP A 463 -57.74 2.42 3.34
C ASP A 463 -57.91 3.94 3.41
N LYS A 464 -58.29 4.54 2.28
CA LYS A 464 -59.12 5.76 2.22
C LYS A 464 -59.98 5.74 0.97
#